data_AF-A0A8K1CYQ7-F1
#
_entry.id   AF-A0A8K1CYQ7-F1
#
_cell.length_a   1.000
_cell.length_b   1.000
_cell.length_c   1.000
_cell.angle_alpha   90.00
_cell.angle_beta   90.00
_cell.angle_gamma   90.00
#
_symmetry.space_group_name_H-M   'P 1'
#
loop_
_entity.id
_entity.type
_entity.pdbx_description
1 polymer ?
#
loop_
_entity_poly.entity_id
_entity_poly.type
_entity_poly.pdbx_seq_one_letter_code
_entity_poly.pdbx_strand_id
1 'polypeptide(L)'
;MVLRGKLLLPDFKVSFVDENKVSNLEGKIVDVLFQLASFSCEIADNDEKKAIDIYADVLSFLYKMPMLFSYSPYTSSNYVFNAFEYFFIYVIFRHLEDISSLKLEDVFKQLESKRKEYDKLITYIVTSSDIREIYEALLYTPADTRPGYNFTSLVSHLQLSSLLTWALQPESVDLNYLRIAGLLHDIGKQINPKHHVTASSEILKKLIESADKAGLCMGESLDKIKDLVEKHHTRAENVLNMADRLAASADRLSGIVNRYLKEIPMGECYNDANSYDCIEKYGKEKYEEASKTLFKRIVGETLELSRFTKDSKFFEFLNTQEVKRSEERKLGSPKAYLVYIDFPGIQKFITSFPNLRDMSFASTLVDFLTSVYAFILIDTEFKNLGKSRIPAEALLSGYGGHSYIVVRSDLGKDQIKKLFENVIEPIDVKLDVKIVDFIYEDYVKNFNEVWAEISSQQYEKYLINFDEQIYSLGLHEVCT
;
A
#
# COMPACT_ATOMS: atom_id res chain seq x y z
N MET A 1 -24.12 17.20 -11.14
CA MET A 1 -23.27 16.90 -9.97
C MET A 1 -22.87 15.44 -10.14
N VAL A 2 -21.60 15.16 -10.41
CA VAL A 2 -21.18 13.82 -10.85
C VAL A 2 -21.53 12.77 -9.79
N LEU A 3 -22.25 11.71 -10.18
CA LEU A 3 -22.50 10.57 -9.28
C LEU A 3 -21.19 9.84 -8.98
N ARG A 4 -20.71 9.98 -7.74
CA ARG A 4 -19.53 9.27 -7.21
C ARG A 4 -19.98 8.30 -6.13
N GLY A 5 -20.27 7.06 -6.52
CA GLY A 5 -20.63 5.99 -5.59
C GLY A 5 -19.55 4.92 -5.53
N LYS A 6 -19.00 4.64 -4.35
CA LYS A 6 -18.10 3.49 -4.15
C LYS A 6 -18.91 2.31 -3.61
N LEU A 7 -18.79 1.14 -4.25
CA LEU A 7 -19.30 -0.11 -3.68
C LEU A 7 -18.39 -0.54 -2.52
N LEU A 8 -18.92 -0.48 -1.30
CA LEU A 8 -18.21 -0.88 -0.09
C LEU A 8 -18.36 -2.38 0.14
N LEU A 9 -17.25 -3.03 0.46
CA LEU A 9 -17.17 -4.45 0.79
C LEU A 9 -16.61 -4.59 2.21
N PRO A 10 -17.09 -5.55 3.03
CA PRO A 10 -18.05 -6.60 2.68
C PRO A 10 -19.53 -6.18 2.79
N ASP A 11 -19.83 -4.94 3.20
CA ASP A 11 -21.21 -4.46 3.47
C ASP A 11 -22.13 -4.45 2.24
N PHE A 12 -21.55 -4.52 1.05
CA PHE A 12 -22.25 -4.61 -0.24
C PHE A 12 -23.28 -3.48 -0.45
N LYS A 13 -22.85 -2.26 -0.13
CA LYS A 13 -23.64 -1.03 -0.23
C LYS A 13 -22.85 0.01 -1.01
N VAL A 14 -23.54 0.78 -1.85
CA VAL A 14 -22.90 1.93 -2.50
C VAL A 14 -22.95 3.13 -1.55
N SER A 15 -21.78 3.63 -1.19
CA SER A 15 -21.65 4.90 -0.47
C SER A 15 -21.38 6.02 -1.47
N PHE A 16 -22.23 7.04 -1.45
CA PHE A 16 -22.05 8.23 -2.29
C PHE A 16 -21.21 9.25 -1.54
N VAL A 17 -20.27 9.87 -2.24
CA VAL A 17 -19.43 10.95 -1.69
C VAL A 17 -20.33 12.12 -1.26
N ASP A 18 -20.07 12.64 -0.06
CA ASP A 18 -20.72 13.83 0.47
C ASP A 18 -20.04 15.09 -0.06
N GLU A 19 -20.62 15.71 -1.07
CA GLU A 19 -20.05 16.89 -1.75
C GLU A 19 -19.91 18.11 -0.81
N ASN A 20 -20.65 18.18 0.30
CA ASN A 20 -20.44 19.24 1.31
C ASN A 20 -19.14 19.04 2.11
N LYS A 21 -18.70 17.79 2.28
CA LYS A 21 -17.39 17.51 2.91
C LYS A 21 -16.23 17.79 1.97
N VAL A 22 -16.46 17.66 0.66
CA VAL A 22 -15.44 17.89 -0.38
C VAL A 22 -15.00 19.35 -0.47
N SER A 23 -15.88 20.32 -0.21
CA SER A 23 -15.56 21.75 -0.38
C SER A 23 -14.42 22.25 0.53
N ASN A 24 -14.25 21.64 1.71
CA ASN A 24 -13.19 21.99 2.66
C ASN A 24 -11.94 21.09 2.51
N LEU A 25 -12.04 20.01 1.73
CA LEU A 25 -11.01 19.01 1.63
C LEU A 25 -9.77 19.50 0.86
N GLU A 26 -9.97 20.35 -0.15
CA GLU A 26 -8.88 20.88 -0.96
C GLU A 26 -7.85 21.66 -0.12
N GLY A 27 -8.31 22.54 0.76
CA GLY A 27 -7.44 23.29 1.67
C GLY A 27 -6.66 22.36 2.60
N LYS A 28 -7.35 21.37 3.19
CA LYS A 28 -6.72 20.36 4.05
C LYS A 28 -5.64 19.57 3.33
N ILE A 29 -5.89 19.18 2.07
CA ILE A 29 -4.91 18.48 1.23
C ILE A 29 -3.67 19.37 1.06
N VAL A 30 -3.84 20.62 0.65
CA VAL A 30 -2.72 21.55 0.45
C VAL A 30 -1.93 21.73 1.75
N ASP A 31 -2.60 21.96 2.88
CA ASP A 31 -1.98 22.16 4.17
C ASP A 31 -1.19 20.93 4.63
N VAL A 32 -1.76 19.73 4.51
CA VAL A 32 -1.07 18.48 4.86
C VAL A 32 0.14 18.25 3.96
N LEU A 33 -0.01 18.39 2.63
CA LEU A 33 1.11 18.23 1.70
C LEU A 33 2.24 19.22 1.99
N PHE A 34 1.89 20.46 2.36
CA PHE A 34 2.85 21.49 2.76
C PHE A 34 3.57 21.12 4.07
N GLN A 35 2.85 20.67 5.10
CA GLN A 35 3.46 20.27 6.37
C GLN A 35 4.42 19.10 6.18
N LEU A 36 4.03 18.07 5.40
CA LEU A 36 4.90 16.94 5.08
C LEU A 36 6.16 17.38 4.31
N ALA A 37 6.03 18.35 3.39
CA ALA A 37 7.17 18.93 2.67
C ALA A 37 8.08 19.72 3.62
N SER A 38 7.52 20.50 4.54
CA SER A 38 8.25 21.26 5.54
C SER A 38 9.08 20.34 6.45
N PHE A 39 8.48 19.27 6.98
CA PHE A 39 9.21 18.26 7.76
C PHE A 39 10.33 17.62 6.95
N SER A 40 10.08 17.33 5.68
CA SER A 40 11.09 16.70 4.81
C SER A 40 12.28 17.63 4.57
N CYS A 41 12.06 18.93 4.35
CA CYS A 41 13.13 19.92 4.25
C CYS A 41 13.90 20.11 5.57
N GLU A 42 13.20 20.16 6.71
CA GLU A 42 13.84 20.27 8.03
C GLU A 42 14.75 19.07 8.30
N ILE A 43 14.27 17.85 8.07
CA ILE A 43 15.02 16.61 8.28
C ILE A 43 16.21 16.50 7.32
N ALA A 44 16.07 17.03 6.10
CA ALA A 44 17.10 17.00 5.08
C ALA A 44 18.18 18.10 5.23
N ASP A 45 18.14 18.91 6.29
CA ASP A 45 18.99 20.11 6.44
C ASP A 45 18.92 21.05 5.21
N ASN A 46 17.73 21.16 4.61
CA ASN A 46 17.46 21.91 3.37
C ASN A 46 18.22 21.44 2.11
N ASP A 47 18.75 20.21 2.10
CA ASP A 47 19.20 19.57 0.86
C ASP A 47 18.00 19.11 0.04
N GLU A 48 17.75 19.75 -1.11
CA GLU A 48 16.57 19.48 -1.95
C GLU A 48 16.46 18.00 -2.35
N LYS A 49 17.58 17.37 -2.73
CA LYS A 49 17.56 16.00 -3.21
C LYS A 49 17.15 15.05 -2.09
N LYS A 50 17.78 15.18 -0.92
CA LYS A 50 17.40 14.39 0.26
C LYS A 50 15.97 14.68 0.70
N ALA A 51 15.55 15.94 0.66
CA ALA A 51 14.21 16.35 1.03
C ALA A 51 13.16 15.67 0.15
N ILE A 52 13.39 15.57 -1.16
CA ILE A 52 12.49 14.85 -2.07
C ILE A 52 12.48 13.35 -1.83
N ASP A 53 13.64 12.75 -1.54
CA ASP A 53 13.72 11.32 -1.23
C ASP A 53 12.93 11.00 0.05
N ILE A 54 13.06 11.84 1.09
CA ILE A 54 12.29 11.75 2.33
C ILE A 54 10.81 12.02 2.07
N TYR A 55 10.48 13.06 1.30
CA TYR A 55 9.10 13.46 1.04
C TYR A 55 8.31 12.37 0.31
N ALA A 56 8.93 11.64 -0.61
CA ALA A 56 8.29 10.51 -1.28
C ALA A 56 7.87 9.41 -0.29
N ASP A 57 8.74 9.07 0.67
CA ASP A 57 8.43 8.06 1.67
C ASP A 57 7.42 8.59 2.71
N VAL A 58 7.59 9.83 3.20
CA VAL A 58 6.66 10.45 4.16
C VAL A 58 5.25 10.61 3.58
N LEU A 59 5.14 10.99 2.31
CA LEU A 59 3.85 11.12 1.63
C LEU A 59 3.12 9.77 1.54
N SER A 60 3.85 8.66 1.42
CA SER A 60 3.25 7.32 1.40
C SER A 60 2.47 6.99 2.68
N PHE A 61 2.78 7.66 3.81
CA PHE A 61 2.15 7.41 5.11
C PHE A 61 0.67 7.79 5.06
N LEU A 62 0.34 8.87 4.34
CA LEU A 62 -1.04 9.30 4.08
C LEU A 62 -1.90 8.16 3.53
N TYR A 63 -1.30 7.25 2.77
CA TYR A 63 -1.99 6.11 2.15
C TYR A 63 -1.89 4.82 2.97
N LYS A 64 -1.03 4.79 4.00
CA LYS A 64 -0.80 3.65 4.89
C LYS A 64 -1.34 3.85 6.30
N MET A 65 -2.27 4.79 6.48
CA MET A 65 -2.85 5.13 7.78
C MET A 65 -3.35 3.96 8.63
N PRO A 66 -3.93 2.87 8.08
CA PRO A 66 -4.29 1.72 8.90
C PRO A 66 -3.10 1.16 9.70
N MET A 67 -1.87 1.29 9.18
CA MET A 67 -0.63 0.76 9.80
C MET A 67 -0.18 1.62 10.96
N LEU A 68 -0.61 2.86 10.98
CA LEU A 68 -0.25 3.85 11.98
C LEU A 68 -1.27 3.95 13.10
N PHE A 69 -2.55 3.77 12.78
CA PHE A 69 -3.61 3.91 13.75
C PHE A 69 -3.68 2.70 14.69
N SER A 70 -3.12 2.88 15.87
CA SER A 70 -3.41 2.00 17.00
C SER A 70 -4.88 2.10 17.40
N TYR A 71 -5.50 0.96 17.71
CA TYR A 71 -6.82 0.92 18.36
C TYR A 71 -6.78 1.46 19.80
N SER A 72 -5.58 1.64 20.37
CA SER A 72 -5.40 2.27 21.68
C SER A 72 -5.43 3.79 21.54
N PRO A 73 -6.22 4.51 22.35
CA PRO A 73 -6.25 5.98 22.31
C PRO A 73 -4.86 6.57 22.57
N TYR A 74 -4.47 7.55 21.76
CA TYR A 74 -3.32 8.41 22.03
C TYR A 74 -3.65 9.35 23.21
N THR A 75 -3.53 8.87 24.44
CA THR A 75 -3.50 9.73 25.63
C THR A 75 -2.06 10.12 25.91
N SER A 76 -1.79 11.42 25.89
CA SER A 76 -0.51 12.13 25.67
C SER A 76 0.62 11.93 26.69
N SER A 77 0.88 10.71 27.15
CA SER A 77 2.10 10.41 27.93
C SER A 77 2.53 8.94 27.96
N ASN A 78 1.64 7.98 27.68
CA ASN A 78 1.92 6.54 27.75
C ASN A 78 1.61 5.83 26.43
N TYR A 79 2.08 6.39 25.32
CA TYR A 79 1.90 5.82 23.99
C TYR A 79 2.88 4.66 23.75
N VAL A 80 2.34 3.48 23.43
CA VAL A 80 3.14 2.31 23.04
C VAL A 80 3.37 2.38 21.54
N PHE A 81 4.64 2.55 21.16
CA PHE A 81 5.06 2.54 19.76
C PHE A 81 4.68 1.21 19.10
N ASN A 82 4.04 1.28 17.95
CA ASN A 82 3.73 0.12 17.15
C ASN A 82 4.90 -0.23 16.22
N ALA A 83 4.91 -1.45 15.68
CA ALA A 83 5.97 -1.91 14.79
C ALA A 83 6.14 -0.99 13.56
N PHE A 84 5.05 -0.47 12.99
CA PHE A 84 5.10 0.32 11.77
C PHE A 84 5.64 1.72 11.98
N GLU A 85 5.51 2.32 13.17
CA GLU A 85 6.22 3.56 13.47
C GLU A 85 7.74 3.37 13.39
N TYR A 86 8.27 2.19 13.73
CA TYR A 86 9.68 1.86 13.46
C TYR A 86 9.98 1.69 11.97
N PHE A 87 9.08 1.12 11.18
CA PHE A 87 9.20 1.09 9.72
C PHE A 87 9.26 2.50 9.15
N PHE A 88 8.47 3.40 9.70
CA PHE A 88 8.41 4.79 9.27
C PHE A 88 9.64 5.60 9.68
N ILE A 89 10.15 5.39 10.89
CA ILE A 89 11.48 5.87 11.26
C ILE A 89 12.50 5.38 10.23
N TYR A 90 12.48 4.09 9.90
CA TYR A 90 13.41 3.49 8.95
C TYR A 90 13.42 4.14 7.58
N VAL A 91 12.26 4.24 6.94
CA VAL A 91 12.19 4.78 5.58
C VAL A 91 12.57 6.26 5.49
N ILE A 92 12.51 7.00 6.61
CA ILE A 92 13.00 8.38 6.70
C ILE A 92 14.52 8.42 6.93
N PHE A 93 15.02 7.81 8.00
CA PHE A 93 16.42 8.00 8.40
C PHE A 93 17.40 7.35 7.42
N ARG A 94 16.99 6.33 6.65
CA ARG A 94 17.84 5.64 5.66
C ARG A 94 18.38 6.53 4.54
N HIS A 95 17.82 7.74 4.40
CA HIS A 95 18.27 8.78 3.47
C HIS A 95 19.35 9.70 4.07
N LEU A 96 19.55 9.63 5.38
CA LEU A 96 20.53 10.42 6.13
C LEU A 96 21.72 9.57 6.55
N GLU A 97 21.45 8.37 7.06
CA GLU A 97 22.42 7.44 7.64
C GLU A 97 22.11 6.00 7.23
N ASP A 98 23.13 5.15 7.23
CA ASP A 98 22.96 3.71 7.00
C ASP A 98 22.75 2.93 8.29
N ILE A 99 22.10 1.77 8.16
CA ILE A 99 22.10 0.76 9.21
C ILE A 99 23.53 0.23 9.36
N SER A 100 24.08 0.35 10.55
CA SER A 100 25.47 -0.01 10.85
C SER A 100 25.69 -1.53 10.96
N SER A 101 24.67 -2.27 11.36
CA SER A 101 24.68 -3.71 11.58
C SER A 101 23.29 -4.27 11.29
N LEU A 102 23.24 -5.37 10.53
CA LEU A 102 21.98 -6.07 10.24
C LEU A 102 21.58 -7.05 11.35
N LYS A 103 22.30 -7.12 12.47
CA LYS A 103 21.86 -7.93 13.62
C LYS A 103 20.58 -7.33 14.21
N LEU A 104 19.59 -8.18 14.50
CA LEU A 104 18.27 -7.77 14.99
C LEU A 104 18.33 -6.75 16.14
N GLU A 105 19.12 -7.03 17.18
CA GLU A 105 19.23 -6.17 18.36
C GLU A 105 19.83 -4.80 18.01
N ASP A 106 20.83 -4.76 17.13
CA ASP A 106 21.48 -3.52 16.71
C ASP A 106 20.53 -2.66 15.87
N VAL A 107 19.79 -3.29 14.94
CA VAL A 107 18.75 -2.61 14.16
C VAL A 107 17.71 -2.00 15.10
N PHE A 108 17.17 -2.79 16.02
CA PHE A 108 16.16 -2.29 16.96
C PHE A 108 16.67 -1.12 17.81
N LYS A 109 17.90 -1.24 18.36
CA LYS A 109 18.54 -0.15 19.13
C LYS A 109 18.77 1.11 18.30
N GLN A 110 19.19 0.97 17.04
CA GLN A 110 19.41 2.11 16.15
C GLN A 110 18.08 2.83 15.90
N LEU A 111 17.00 2.09 15.58
CA LEU A 111 15.67 2.68 15.39
C LEU A 111 15.12 3.35 16.65
N GLU A 112 15.25 2.71 17.82
CA GLU A 112 14.78 3.28 19.09
C GLU A 112 15.55 4.55 19.44
N SER A 113 16.85 4.64 19.13
CA SER A 113 17.62 5.85 19.40
C SER A 113 17.15 7.05 18.56
N LYS A 114 16.66 6.78 17.33
CA LYS A 114 16.10 7.78 16.41
C LYS A 114 14.66 8.17 16.71
N ARG A 115 13.96 7.45 17.58
CA ARG A 115 12.55 7.71 17.91
C ARG A 115 12.26 9.15 18.33
N LYS A 116 13.09 9.74 19.19
CA LYS A 116 12.92 11.12 19.66
C LYS A 116 13.16 12.16 18.58
N GLU A 117 14.02 11.86 17.61
CA GLU A 117 14.33 12.78 16.50
C GLU A 117 13.10 12.97 15.59
N TYR A 118 12.32 11.91 15.38
CA TYR A 118 11.16 11.92 14.48
C TYR A 118 9.79 12.01 15.18
N ASP A 119 9.79 12.17 16.51
CA ASP A 119 8.57 12.18 17.34
C ASP A 119 7.57 13.26 16.91
N LYS A 120 8.04 14.45 16.50
CA LYS A 120 7.17 15.53 16.02
C LYS A 120 6.40 15.13 14.76
N LEU A 121 7.10 14.56 13.76
CA LEU A 121 6.51 14.14 12.50
C LEU A 121 5.55 12.98 12.73
N ILE A 122 5.96 11.96 13.48
CA ILE A 122 5.11 10.81 13.79
C ILE A 122 3.86 11.26 14.55
N THR A 123 4.01 12.10 15.58
CA THR A 123 2.89 12.67 16.32
C THR A 123 1.96 13.45 15.40
N TYR A 124 2.49 14.30 14.53
CA TYR A 124 1.68 15.03 13.55
C TYR A 124 0.87 14.06 12.67
N ILE A 125 1.51 13.04 12.12
CA ILE A 125 0.85 12.08 11.22
C ILE A 125 -0.26 11.32 11.93
N VAL A 126 0.01 10.83 13.14
CA VAL A 126 -0.95 9.96 13.81
C VAL A 126 -2.08 10.72 14.51
N THR A 127 -1.82 11.95 14.97
CA THR A 127 -2.83 12.74 15.70
C THR A 127 -3.62 13.71 14.81
N SER A 128 -3.17 13.97 13.58
CA SER A 128 -3.84 14.89 12.66
C SER A 128 -5.20 14.35 12.20
N SER A 129 -6.26 15.05 12.57
CA SER A 129 -7.61 14.79 12.05
C SER A 129 -7.69 15.02 10.54
N ASP A 130 -6.92 15.97 10.00
CA ASP A 130 -6.97 16.29 8.58
C ASP A 130 -6.37 15.16 7.74
N ILE A 131 -5.26 14.55 8.19
CA ILE A 131 -4.69 13.35 7.53
C ILE A 131 -5.71 12.22 7.54
N ARG A 132 -6.40 12.00 8.67
CA ARG A 132 -7.45 10.99 8.77
C ARG A 132 -8.60 11.26 7.81
N GLU A 133 -9.10 12.50 7.75
CA GLU A 133 -10.19 12.89 6.87
C GLU A 133 -9.81 12.75 5.39
N ILE A 134 -8.57 13.11 5.01
CA ILE A 134 -8.06 12.92 3.64
C ILE A 134 -7.98 11.44 3.31
N TYR A 135 -7.40 10.61 4.18
CA TYR A 135 -7.32 9.16 3.98
C TYR A 135 -8.71 8.54 3.84
N GLU A 136 -9.66 8.88 4.73
CA GLU A 136 -11.04 8.40 4.64
C GLU A 136 -11.69 8.85 3.32
N ALA A 137 -11.52 10.11 2.91
CA ALA A 137 -12.05 10.60 1.64
C ALA A 137 -11.45 9.86 0.44
N LEU A 138 -10.15 9.56 0.45
CA LEU A 138 -9.49 8.76 -0.59
C LEU A 138 -10.00 7.31 -0.58
N LEU A 139 -10.26 6.75 0.61
CA LEU A 139 -10.76 5.40 0.79
C LEU A 139 -12.19 5.28 0.24
N TYR A 140 -13.04 6.27 0.45
CA TYR A 140 -14.43 6.28 -0.01
C TYR A 140 -14.63 6.80 -1.44
N THR A 141 -13.61 7.40 -2.05
CA THR A 141 -13.64 7.78 -3.47
C THR A 141 -13.22 6.58 -4.32
N PRO A 142 -14.02 6.15 -5.32
CA PRO A 142 -13.61 5.08 -6.20
C PRO A 142 -12.55 5.57 -7.21
N ALA A 143 -11.62 4.71 -7.58
CA ALA A 143 -10.63 5.01 -8.63
C ALA A 143 -11.30 5.24 -10.00
N ASP A 144 -12.39 4.51 -10.26
CA ASP A 144 -13.25 4.67 -11.43
C ASP A 144 -14.71 4.74 -10.97
N THR A 145 -15.43 5.78 -11.35
CA THR A 145 -16.81 6.00 -10.89
C THR A 145 -17.83 5.16 -11.63
N ARG A 146 -17.46 4.37 -12.65
CA ARG A 146 -18.43 3.56 -13.40
C ARG A 146 -18.79 2.28 -12.62
N PRO A 147 -20.07 1.87 -12.59
CA PRO A 147 -20.48 0.62 -11.95
C PRO A 147 -19.62 -0.60 -12.36
N GLY A 148 -19.33 -1.48 -11.43
CA GLY A 148 -18.47 -2.64 -11.70
C GLY A 148 -16.98 -2.31 -11.82
N TYR A 149 -16.57 -1.05 -11.82
CA TYR A 149 -15.17 -0.61 -11.59
C TYR A 149 -15.03 0.19 -10.28
N ASN A 150 -16.15 0.52 -9.65
CA ASN A 150 -16.26 1.44 -8.51
C ASN A 150 -16.09 0.78 -7.13
N PHE A 151 -15.42 -0.37 -7.05
CA PHE A 151 -15.12 -1.04 -5.78
C PHE A 151 -13.68 -0.78 -5.30
N THR A 152 -12.75 -0.48 -6.21
CA THR A 152 -11.38 -0.10 -5.83
C THR A 152 -11.32 1.35 -5.34
N SER A 153 -10.67 1.57 -4.21
CA SER A 153 -10.39 2.90 -3.64
C SER A 153 -9.36 3.67 -4.44
N LEU A 154 -9.50 5.00 -4.44
CA LEU A 154 -8.47 5.90 -4.94
C LEU A 154 -7.15 5.76 -4.17
N VAL A 155 -7.17 5.50 -2.84
CA VAL A 155 -5.95 5.16 -2.06
C VAL A 155 -5.16 4.04 -2.73
N SER A 156 -5.83 2.91 -2.98
CA SER A 156 -5.19 1.70 -3.50
C SER A 156 -4.64 1.92 -4.90
N HIS A 157 -5.39 2.65 -5.73
CA HIS A 157 -4.98 3.02 -7.07
C HIS A 157 -3.71 3.89 -7.05
N LEU A 158 -3.69 4.97 -6.26
CA LEU A 158 -2.53 5.88 -6.17
C LEU A 158 -1.28 5.17 -5.62
N GLN A 159 -1.44 4.31 -4.62
CA GLN A 159 -0.33 3.49 -4.11
C GLN A 159 0.22 2.52 -5.16
N LEU A 160 -0.67 1.82 -5.88
CA LEU A 160 -0.27 0.90 -6.93
C LEU A 160 0.41 1.65 -8.09
N SER A 161 -0.15 2.78 -8.52
CA SER A 161 0.45 3.65 -9.55
C SER A 161 1.86 4.10 -9.13
N SER A 162 2.05 4.59 -7.90
CA SER A 162 3.38 4.93 -7.37
C SER A 162 4.33 3.72 -7.40
N LEU A 163 3.90 2.58 -6.86
CA LEU A 163 4.71 1.36 -6.83
C LEU A 163 5.10 0.88 -8.23
N LEU A 164 4.18 0.98 -9.19
CA LEU A 164 4.43 0.60 -10.58
C LEU A 164 5.41 1.56 -11.27
N THR A 165 5.40 2.86 -10.94
CA THR A 165 6.44 3.77 -11.46
C THR A 165 7.84 3.30 -11.09
N TRP A 166 8.01 2.78 -9.87
CA TRP A 166 9.26 2.19 -9.40
C TRP A 166 9.55 0.82 -10.02
N ALA A 167 8.57 -0.08 -10.03
CA ALA A 167 8.75 -1.46 -10.46
C ALA A 167 9.04 -1.59 -11.98
N LEU A 168 8.49 -0.69 -12.80
CA LEU A 168 8.67 -0.71 -14.26
C LEU A 168 10.02 -0.12 -14.71
N GLN A 169 10.88 0.28 -13.79
CA GLN A 169 12.19 0.87 -14.07
C GLN A 169 13.40 0.02 -13.59
N PRO A 170 13.44 -1.31 -13.85
CA PRO A 170 14.46 -2.21 -13.27
C PRO A 170 15.92 -1.85 -13.60
N GLU A 171 16.15 -1.09 -14.67
CA GLU A 171 17.49 -0.73 -15.16
C GLU A 171 17.80 0.76 -15.08
N SER A 172 16.93 1.57 -14.49
CA SER A 172 17.12 3.03 -14.35
C SER A 172 17.40 3.41 -12.90
N VAL A 173 18.02 4.57 -12.72
CA VAL A 173 18.02 5.27 -11.43
C VAL A 173 16.57 5.61 -11.09
N ASP A 174 16.11 5.24 -9.89
CA ASP A 174 14.77 5.59 -9.45
C ASP A 174 14.64 7.08 -9.19
N LEU A 175 13.49 7.59 -9.56
CA LEU A 175 13.21 9.02 -9.55
C LEU A 175 12.05 9.27 -8.61
N ASN A 176 12.35 9.72 -7.39
CA ASN A 176 11.34 9.91 -6.35
C ASN A 176 10.25 10.92 -6.72
N TYR A 177 10.53 11.86 -7.63
CA TYR A 177 9.50 12.73 -8.22
C TYR A 177 8.46 11.96 -9.06
N LEU A 178 8.81 10.84 -9.71
CA LEU A 178 7.83 9.98 -10.41
C LEU A 178 6.93 9.26 -9.41
N ARG A 179 7.48 8.80 -8.29
CA ARG A 179 6.69 8.19 -7.20
C ARG A 179 5.71 9.19 -6.61
N ILE A 180 6.18 10.39 -6.27
CA ILE A 180 5.32 11.46 -5.74
C ILE A 180 4.24 11.83 -6.77
N ALA A 181 4.58 11.95 -8.06
CA ALA A 181 3.59 12.17 -9.10
C ALA A 181 2.58 11.00 -9.17
N GLY A 182 3.03 9.75 -9.05
CA GLY A 182 2.18 8.57 -8.96
C GLY A 182 1.19 8.63 -7.79
N LEU A 183 1.65 9.07 -6.62
CA LEU A 183 0.82 9.27 -5.44
C LEU A 183 -0.18 10.44 -5.58
N LEU A 184 0.09 11.45 -6.42
CA LEU A 184 -0.70 12.68 -6.46
C LEU A 184 -1.49 12.92 -7.76
N HIS A 185 -1.21 12.19 -8.84
CA HIS A 185 -1.72 12.53 -10.18
C HIS A 185 -3.25 12.62 -10.28
N ASP A 186 -3.92 11.81 -9.47
CA ASP A 186 -5.38 11.67 -9.46
C ASP A 186 -6.04 12.20 -8.17
N ILE A 187 -5.28 12.88 -7.31
CA ILE A 187 -5.80 13.43 -6.03
C ILE A 187 -7.01 14.35 -6.25
N GLY A 188 -7.02 15.06 -7.39
CA GLY A 188 -8.11 15.94 -7.81
C GLY A 188 -9.45 15.23 -8.04
N LYS A 189 -9.50 13.89 -8.14
CA LYS A 189 -10.77 13.13 -8.18
C LYS A 189 -11.62 13.32 -6.92
N GLN A 190 -10.99 13.64 -5.79
CA GLN A 190 -11.72 13.98 -4.57
C GLN A 190 -12.53 15.27 -4.76
N ILE A 191 -12.01 16.23 -5.52
CA ILE A 191 -12.63 17.54 -5.73
C ILE A 191 -13.52 17.53 -6.97
N ASN A 192 -12.98 17.16 -8.13
CA ASN A 192 -13.66 17.19 -9.42
C ASN A 192 -13.21 16.03 -10.34
N PRO A 193 -13.90 14.88 -10.36
CA PRO A 193 -13.52 13.69 -11.14
C PRO A 193 -13.53 13.94 -12.63
N LYS A 194 -14.45 14.77 -13.11
CA LYS A 194 -14.58 15.11 -14.54
C LYS A 194 -13.36 15.88 -15.04
N HIS A 195 -12.80 16.73 -14.20
CA HIS A 195 -11.64 17.56 -14.49
C HIS A 195 -10.51 17.34 -13.46
N HIS A 196 -10.26 16.08 -13.09
CA HIS A 196 -9.37 15.74 -11.98
C HIS A 196 -7.92 16.15 -12.23
N VAL A 197 -7.47 16.15 -13.49
CA VAL A 197 -6.13 16.63 -13.86
C VAL A 197 -5.98 18.11 -13.50
N THR A 198 -6.96 18.94 -13.89
CA THR A 198 -6.97 20.36 -13.56
C THR A 198 -7.06 20.58 -12.06
N ALA A 199 -7.91 19.84 -11.36
CA ALA A 199 -8.01 19.93 -9.90
C ALA A 199 -6.71 19.52 -9.19
N SER A 200 -6.03 18.48 -9.65
CA SER A 200 -4.73 18.05 -9.10
C SER A 200 -3.65 19.09 -9.35
N SER A 201 -3.63 19.70 -10.54
CA SER A 201 -2.70 20.80 -10.86
C SER A 201 -2.93 22.02 -9.97
N GLU A 202 -4.18 22.42 -9.74
CA GLU A 202 -4.48 23.56 -8.86
C GLU A 202 -4.07 23.29 -7.39
N ILE A 203 -4.24 22.07 -6.89
CA ILE A 203 -3.72 21.66 -5.57
C ILE A 203 -2.20 21.83 -5.51
N LEU A 204 -1.48 21.32 -6.53
CA LEU A 204 -0.02 21.42 -6.58
C LEU A 204 0.47 22.86 -6.74
N LYS A 205 -0.25 23.68 -7.52
CA LYS A 205 0.05 25.10 -7.66
C LYS A 205 -0.07 25.84 -6.33
N LYS A 206 -1.14 25.60 -5.57
CA LYS A 206 -1.32 26.19 -4.23
C LYS A 206 -0.25 25.72 -3.24
N LEU A 207 0.15 24.45 -3.33
CA LEU A 207 1.28 23.91 -2.56
C LEU A 207 2.58 24.63 -2.90
N ILE A 208 2.92 24.79 -4.18
CA ILE A 208 4.13 25.50 -4.64
C ILE A 208 4.12 26.95 -4.17
N GLU A 209 3.01 27.68 -4.37
CA GLU A 209 2.89 29.07 -3.89
C GLU A 209 3.08 29.20 -2.37
N SER A 210 2.66 28.19 -1.60
CA SER A 210 2.82 28.15 -0.14
C SER A 210 4.26 27.80 0.24
N ALA A 211 4.86 26.84 -0.46
CA ALA A 211 6.25 26.42 -0.31
C ALA A 211 7.21 27.59 -0.60
N ASP A 212 7.00 28.33 -1.69
CA ASP A 212 7.81 29.48 -2.08
C ASP A 212 7.73 30.61 -1.05
N LYS A 213 6.52 30.93 -0.57
CA LYS A 213 6.31 31.95 0.48
C LYS A 213 7.02 31.59 1.78
N ALA A 214 7.07 30.31 2.12
CA ALA A 214 7.74 29.81 3.31
C ALA A 214 9.25 29.58 3.10
N GLY A 215 9.75 29.64 1.86
CA GLY A 215 11.15 29.37 1.51
C GLY A 215 11.54 27.90 1.68
N LEU A 216 10.63 26.95 1.35
CA LEU A 216 10.94 25.53 1.41
C LEU A 216 11.99 25.14 0.34
N CYS A 217 12.85 24.18 0.69
CA CYS A 217 13.96 23.67 -0.11
C CYS A 217 13.58 22.82 -1.34
N MET A 218 12.32 22.84 -1.79
CA MET A 218 11.77 21.86 -2.74
C MET A 218 11.03 22.47 -3.94
N GLY A 219 11.11 23.79 -4.15
CA GLY A 219 10.34 24.49 -5.19
C GLY A 219 10.50 23.90 -6.61
N GLU A 220 11.74 23.73 -7.08
CA GLU A 220 12.03 23.18 -8.42
C GLU A 220 11.50 21.76 -8.59
N SER A 221 11.69 20.92 -7.57
CA SER A 221 11.19 19.55 -7.57
C SER A 221 9.66 19.47 -7.55
N LEU A 222 8.98 20.35 -6.81
CA LEU A 222 7.51 20.43 -6.81
C LEU A 222 6.95 20.89 -8.16
N ASP A 223 7.61 21.85 -8.83
CA ASP A 223 7.27 22.25 -10.19
C ASP A 223 7.36 21.06 -11.16
N LYS A 224 8.45 20.29 -11.06
CA LYS A 224 8.63 19.08 -11.88
C LYS A 224 7.55 18.03 -11.64
N ILE A 225 7.14 17.84 -10.38
CA ILE A 225 6.05 16.92 -10.01
C ILE A 225 4.73 17.42 -10.62
N LYS A 226 4.42 18.71 -10.50
CA LYS A 226 3.24 19.32 -11.12
C LYS A 226 3.22 19.10 -12.62
N ASP A 227 4.34 19.31 -13.29
CA ASP A 227 4.49 19.10 -14.73
C ASP A 227 4.19 17.64 -15.15
N LEU A 228 4.64 16.67 -14.37
CA LEU A 228 4.35 15.25 -14.60
C LEU A 228 2.87 14.95 -14.41
N VAL A 229 2.25 15.51 -13.35
CA VAL A 229 0.82 15.39 -13.08
C VAL A 229 -0.02 16.06 -14.16
N GLU A 230 0.37 17.21 -14.72
CA GLU A 230 -0.39 17.83 -15.81
C GLU A 230 -0.35 17.01 -17.10
N LYS A 231 0.77 16.30 -17.32
CA LYS A 231 1.03 15.57 -18.57
C LYS A 231 0.59 14.11 -18.53
N HIS A 232 0.00 13.61 -17.43
CA HIS A 232 -0.29 12.17 -17.27
C HIS A 232 -1.44 11.63 -18.17
N HIS A 233 -2.17 12.48 -18.89
CA HIS A 233 -3.10 12.05 -19.97
C HIS A 233 -2.61 12.39 -21.37
N THR A 234 -1.39 12.92 -21.50
CA THR A 234 -0.85 13.27 -22.82
C THR A 234 -0.46 12.02 -23.60
N ARG A 235 -0.43 12.14 -24.94
CA ARG A 235 -0.11 11.01 -25.84
C ARG A 235 1.36 10.55 -25.75
N ALA A 236 2.23 11.34 -25.14
CA ALA A 236 3.63 10.98 -24.97
C ALA A 236 3.74 9.96 -23.84
N GLU A 237 3.98 8.69 -24.19
CA GLU A 237 4.14 7.63 -23.18
C GLU A 237 5.34 7.94 -22.28
N ASN A 238 5.06 8.13 -21.00
CA ASN A 238 6.04 8.14 -19.93
C ASN A 238 5.74 7.02 -18.92
N VAL A 239 6.68 6.79 -18.00
CA VAL A 239 6.57 5.74 -16.98
C VAL A 239 5.31 5.89 -16.12
N LEU A 240 4.92 7.13 -15.79
CA LEU A 240 3.69 7.39 -15.03
C LEU A 240 2.44 6.98 -15.82
N ASN A 241 2.37 7.24 -17.13
CA ASN A 241 1.25 6.76 -17.96
C ASN A 241 1.18 5.24 -18.03
N MET A 242 2.34 4.58 -18.13
CA MET A 242 2.40 3.11 -18.14
C MET A 242 1.90 2.55 -16.81
N ALA A 243 2.38 3.11 -15.70
CA ALA A 243 1.97 2.73 -14.35
C ALA A 243 0.47 2.96 -14.10
N ASP A 244 -0.08 4.13 -14.42
CA ASP A 244 -1.50 4.44 -14.28
C ASP A 244 -2.37 3.49 -15.12
N ARG A 245 -2.03 3.28 -16.40
CA ARG A 245 -2.78 2.34 -17.26
C ARG A 245 -2.77 0.92 -16.70
N LEU A 246 -1.64 0.47 -16.18
CA LEU A 246 -1.49 -0.86 -15.62
C LEU A 246 -2.26 -1.01 -14.29
N ALA A 247 -2.20 0.00 -13.41
CA ALA A 247 -3.01 0.06 -12.19
C ALA A 247 -4.52 0.04 -12.54
N ALA A 248 -4.96 0.89 -13.47
CA ALA A 248 -6.34 0.94 -13.90
C ALA A 248 -6.80 -0.36 -14.59
N SER A 249 -5.91 -1.08 -15.28
CA SER A 249 -6.20 -2.40 -15.86
C SER A 249 -6.46 -3.44 -14.77
N ALA A 250 -5.64 -3.42 -13.71
CA ALA A 250 -5.83 -4.27 -12.53
C ALA A 250 -7.15 -3.97 -11.80
N ASP A 251 -7.54 -2.69 -11.74
CA ASP A 251 -8.78 -2.25 -11.08
C ASP A 251 -10.05 -2.63 -11.83
N ARG A 252 -10.03 -2.55 -13.17
CA ARG A 252 -11.26 -2.58 -13.98
C ARG A 252 -11.74 -4.00 -14.31
N LEU A 253 -10.86 -4.99 -14.46
CA LEU A 253 -11.27 -6.33 -14.94
C LEU A 253 -12.18 -6.25 -16.19
N SER A 254 -11.89 -5.31 -17.10
CA SER A 254 -12.79 -4.85 -18.17
C SER A 254 -13.34 -5.97 -19.05
N GLY A 255 -12.57 -7.04 -19.25
CA GLY A 255 -13.00 -8.21 -20.02
C GLY A 255 -14.25 -8.89 -19.44
N ILE A 256 -14.40 -8.89 -18.12
CA ILE A 256 -15.58 -9.44 -17.44
C ILE A 256 -16.73 -8.44 -17.52
N VAL A 257 -16.52 -7.19 -17.11
CA VAL A 257 -17.59 -6.17 -17.08
C VAL A 257 -18.21 -5.97 -18.45
N ASN A 258 -17.39 -5.86 -19.51
CA ASN A 258 -17.86 -5.63 -20.87
C ASN A 258 -18.80 -6.73 -21.40
N ARG A 259 -18.67 -7.98 -20.93
CA ARG A 259 -19.59 -9.07 -21.30
C ARG A 259 -21.01 -8.83 -20.82
N TYR A 260 -21.15 -8.19 -19.66
CA TYR A 260 -22.44 -8.02 -18.99
C TYR A 260 -23.08 -6.65 -19.20
N LEU A 261 -22.40 -5.70 -19.86
CA LEU A 261 -22.93 -4.34 -20.05
C LEU A 261 -24.30 -4.32 -20.74
N LYS A 262 -24.57 -5.23 -21.68
CA LYS A 262 -25.88 -5.31 -22.38
C LYS A 262 -27.04 -5.67 -21.46
N GLU A 263 -26.77 -6.25 -20.30
CA GLU A 263 -27.77 -6.64 -19.29
C GLU A 263 -28.02 -5.54 -18.26
N ILE A 264 -27.27 -4.43 -18.30
CA ILE A 264 -27.29 -3.37 -17.29
C ILE A 264 -27.96 -2.11 -17.86
N PRO A 265 -28.86 -1.43 -17.12
CA PRO A 265 -29.60 -0.26 -17.59
C PRO A 265 -28.77 0.90 -18.16
N MET A 266 -27.47 0.97 -17.87
CA MET A 266 -26.54 2.03 -18.32
C MET A 266 -25.33 1.48 -19.08
N GLY A 267 -25.40 0.26 -19.62
CA GLY A 267 -24.28 -0.36 -20.31
C GLY A 267 -23.78 0.43 -21.52
N GLU A 268 -24.68 1.12 -22.22
CA GLU A 268 -24.36 2.01 -23.34
C GLU A 268 -23.47 3.19 -22.95
N CYS A 269 -23.57 3.67 -21.71
CA CYS A 269 -22.80 4.81 -21.22
C CYS A 269 -21.28 4.55 -21.15
N TYR A 270 -20.84 3.28 -21.20
CA TYR A 270 -19.43 2.92 -21.09
C TYR A 270 -18.64 3.25 -22.36
N ASN A 271 -19.33 3.36 -23.50
CA ASN A 271 -18.75 3.73 -24.78
C ASN A 271 -19.03 5.21 -25.14
N ASP A 272 -19.69 5.97 -24.25
CA ASP A 272 -20.01 7.38 -24.45
C ASP A 272 -18.83 8.26 -24.00
N ALA A 273 -18.44 9.23 -24.83
CA ALA A 273 -17.46 10.26 -24.48
C ALA A 273 -17.91 11.10 -23.27
N ASN A 274 -19.21 11.19 -23.02
CA ASN A 274 -19.83 11.84 -21.86
C ASN A 274 -20.38 10.82 -20.85
N SER A 275 -19.68 9.69 -20.66
CA SER A 275 -20.07 8.60 -19.74
C SER A 275 -20.57 9.06 -18.37
N TYR A 276 -19.91 10.06 -17.75
CA TYR A 276 -20.35 10.66 -16.48
C TYR A 276 -21.77 11.23 -16.54
N ASP A 277 -22.04 12.07 -17.56
CA ASP A 277 -23.34 12.73 -17.72
C ASP A 277 -24.41 11.71 -18.15
N CYS A 278 -24.03 10.67 -18.89
CA CYS A 278 -24.91 9.56 -19.26
C CYS A 278 -25.36 8.76 -18.02
N ILE A 279 -24.41 8.35 -17.17
CA ILE A 279 -24.69 7.59 -15.95
C ILE A 279 -25.50 8.42 -14.95
N GLU A 280 -25.22 9.73 -14.82
CA GLU A 280 -25.94 10.62 -13.92
C GLU A 280 -27.45 10.64 -14.18
N LYS A 281 -27.88 10.55 -15.45
CA LYS A 281 -29.30 10.52 -15.85
C LYS A 281 -30.08 9.33 -15.29
N TYR A 282 -29.40 8.22 -14.99
CA TYR A 282 -30.05 7.00 -14.47
C TYR A 282 -30.33 7.07 -12.96
N GLY A 283 -29.71 8.01 -12.23
CA GLY A 283 -29.93 8.22 -10.81
C GLY A 283 -29.24 7.20 -9.89
N LYS A 284 -29.24 7.50 -8.58
CA LYS A 284 -28.50 6.74 -7.54
C LYS A 284 -28.96 5.28 -7.42
N GLU A 285 -30.26 5.03 -7.53
CA GLU A 285 -30.85 3.71 -7.31
C GLU A 285 -30.41 2.71 -8.38
N LYS A 286 -30.54 3.08 -9.66
CA LYS A 286 -30.06 2.26 -10.79
C LYS A 286 -28.54 2.10 -10.76
N TYR A 287 -27.81 3.17 -10.38
CA TYR A 287 -26.35 3.11 -10.23
C TYR A 287 -25.94 2.06 -9.20
N GLU A 288 -26.61 2.03 -8.05
CA GLU A 288 -26.35 1.06 -6.99
C GLU A 288 -26.70 -0.37 -7.42
N GLU A 289 -27.85 -0.55 -8.07
CA GLU A 289 -28.26 -1.85 -8.65
C GLU A 289 -27.23 -2.37 -9.66
N ALA A 290 -26.78 -1.52 -10.59
CA ALA A 290 -25.77 -1.86 -11.58
C ALA A 290 -24.43 -2.23 -10.94
N SER A 291 -23.99 -1.46 -9.94
CA SER A 291 -22.72 -1.69 -9.24
C SER A 291 -22.71 -3.05 -8.56
N LYS A 292 -23.80 -3.38 -7.84
CA LYS A 292 -23.98 -4.67 -7.19
C LYS A 292 -24.05 -5.81 -8.20
N THR A 293 -24.83 -5.64 -9.26
CA THR A 293 -25.04 -6.69 -10.27
C THR A 293 -23.74 -7.03 -10.98
N LEU A 294 -23.00 -6.03 -11.46
CA LEU A 294 -21.71 -6.24 -12.12
C LEU A 294 -20.68 -6.85 -11.17
N PHE A 295 -20.61 -6.39 -9.91
CA PHE A 295 -19.69 -6.99 -8.94
C PHE A 295 -19.99 -8.48 -8.68
N LYS A 296 -21.26 -8.88 -8.60
CA LYS A 296 -21.64 -10.31 -8.48
C LYS A 296 -21.12 -11.12 -9.66
N ARG A 297 -21.21 -10.59 -10.89
CA ARG A 297 -20.67 -11.24 -12.08
C ARG A 297 -19.15 -11.37 -12.03
N ILE A 298 -18.46 -10.31 -11.62
CA ILE A 298 -17.00 -10.31 -11.41
C ILE A 298 -16.60 -11.41 -10.43
N VAL A 299 -17.23 -11.45 -9.25
CA VAL A 299 -16.95 -12.45 -8.22
C VAL A 299 -17.20 -13.87 -8.75
N GLY A 300 -18.35 -14.10 -9.40
CA GLY A 300 -18.70 -15.42 -9.93
C GLY A 300 -17.70 -15.96 -10.96
N GLU A 301 -17.02 -15.09 -11.70
CA GLU A 301 -16.01 -15.50 -12.69
C GLU A 301 -14.58 -15.52 -12.17
N THR A 302 -14.28 -14.80 -11.08
CA THR A 302 -12.91 -14.64 -10.58
C THR A 302 -12.61 -15.49 -9.34
N LEU A 303 -13.60 -15.75 -8.49
CA LEU A 303 -13.40 -16.38 -7.19
C LEU A 303 -13.84 -17.84 -7.19
N GLU A 304 -12.96 -18.75 -6.77
CA GLU A 304 -13.33 -20.11 -6.38
C GLU A 304 -14.07 -20.07 -5.03
N LEU A 305 -15.40 -20.03 -5.07
CA LEU A 305 -16.29 -19.93 -3.90
C LEU A 305 -16.08 -21.02 -2.83
N SER A 306 -15.48 -22.16 -3.20
CA SER A 306 -15.17 -23.27 -2.29
C SER A 306 -14.14 -22.92 -1.20
N ARG A 307 -13.44 -21.78 -1.31
CA ARG A 307 -12.29 -21.44 -0.46
C ARG A 307 -12.56 -20.49 0.69
N PHE A 308 -13.76 -19.93 0.81
CA PHE A 308 -14.11 -19.01 1.89
C PHE A 308 -15.03 -19.72 2.91
N THR A 309 -14.95 -19.36 4.19
CA THR A 309 -15.81 -19.91 5.25
C THR A 309 -17.24 -19.34 5.16
N LYS A 310 -18.26 -20.21 5.34
CA LYS A 310 -19.70 -19.89 5.21
C LYS A 310 -20.20 -18.74 6.11
N ASP A 311 -19.40 -18.28 7.07
CA ASP A 311 -19.81 -17.35 8.12
C ASP A 311 -19.61 -15.86 7.79
N SER A 312 -19.15 -15.51 6.58
CA SER A 312 -19.10 -14.10 6.18
C SER A 312 -20.43 -13.63 5.58
N LYS A 313 -20.89 -12.42 5.92
CA LYS A 313 -22.04 -11.76 5.25
C LYS A 313 -21.92 -11.73 3.72
N PHE A 314 -20.68 -11.83 3.21
CA PHE A 314 -20.35 -11.97 1.80
C PHE A 314 -20.90 -13.25 1.15
N PHE A 315 -21.08 -14.35 1.90
CA PHE A 315 -21.57 -15.64 1.38
C PHE A 315 -23.07 -15.76 1.22
N GLU A 316 -23.88 -15.14 2.09
CA GLU A 316 -25.35 -15.20 1.96
C GLU A 316 -25.80 -14.73 0.57
N PHE A 317 -24.99 -13.91 -0.11
CA PHE A 317 -25.28 -13.34 -1.42
C PHE A 317 -24.72 -14.11 -2.63
N LEU A 318 -23.84 -15.10 -2.44
CA LEU A 318 -23.09 -15.77 -3.52
C LEU A 318 -23.58 -17.19 -3.85
N ASN A 319 -24.64 -17.66 -3.21
CA ASN A 319 -25.30 -18.93 -3.56
C ASN A 319 -25.96 -18.83 -4.94
N THR A 320 -25.18 -19.06 -6.00
CA THR A 320 -25.54 -19.65 -7.30
C THR A 320 -24.53 -19.18 -8.35
N GLN A 321 -23.45 -19.92 -8.61
CA GLN A 321 -22.88 -20.11 -9.96
C GLN A 321 -21.57 -20.92 -9.94
N GLU A 322 -21.36 -21.68 -11.02
CA GLU A 322 -20.13 -22.43 -11.29
C GLU A 322 -19.04 -21.50 -11.85
N VAL A 323 -17.84 -21.66 -11.30
CA VAL A 323 -16.64 -20.85 -11.59
C VAL A 323 -15.92 -21.43 -12.81
N LYS A 324 -15.52 -20.58 -13.78
CA LYS A 324 -14.67 -20.97 -14.92
C LYS A 324 -13.24 -20.44 -14.73
N ARG A 325 -12.25 -21.32 -14.90
CA ARG A 325 -10.81 -20.98 -14.83
C ARG A 325 -10.41 -20.00 -15.94
N SER A 326 -9.55 -19.04 -15.61
CA SER A 326 -8.94 -18.10 -16.57
C SER A 326 -7.95 -18.80 -17.51
N GLU A 327 -7.90 -18.35 -18.76
CA GLU A 327 -6.96 -18.81 -19.79
C GLU A 327 -5.49 -18.53 -19.43
N GLU A 328 -4.58 -19.43 -19.81
CA GLU A 328 -3.13 -19.25 -19.67
C GLU A 328 -2.66 -18.04 -20.50
N ARG A 329 -2.20 -16.98 -19.83
CA ARG A 329 -1.55 -15.83 -20.50
C ARG A 329 -0.06 -16.13 -20.70
N LYS A 330 0.44 -15.86 -21.90
CA LYS A 330 1.89 -15.81 -22.15
C LYS A 330 2.44 -14.52 -21.56
N LEU A 331 3.02 -14.62 -20.37
CA LEU A 331 3.64 -13.48 -19.68
C LEU A 331 5.13 -13.40 -20.07
N GLY A 332 5.65 -12.18 -20.17
CA GLY A 332 7.08 -11.92 -20.32
C GLY A 332 7.86 -12.18 -19.02
N SER A 333 9.09 -11.67 -18.94
CA SER A 333 9.85 -11.71 -17.69
C SER A 333 9.18 -10.84 -16.61
N PRO A 334 9.13 -11.30 -15.35
CA PRO A 334 8.62 -10.48 -14.25
C PRO A 334 9.50 -9.25 -14.06
N LYS A 335 8.87 -8.13 -13.69
CA LYS A 335 9.51 -6.85 -13.30
C LYS A 335 9.61 -6.71 -11.79
N ALA A 336 8.72 -7.38 -11.06
CA ALA A 336 8.81 -7.49 -9.61
C ALA A 336 8.16 -8.79 -9.12
N TYR A 337 8.66 -9.23 -7.98
CA TYR A 337 8.14 -10.33 -7.18
C TYR A 337 7.31 -9.80 -6.02
N LEU A 338 6.39 -10.63 -5.52
CA LEU A 338 5.79 -10.48 -4.21
C LEU A 338 6.47 -11.46 -3.26
N VAL A 339 7.08 -10.93 -2.21
CA VAL A 339 7.71 -11.67 -1.13
C VAL A 339 6.72 -11.73 0.03
N TYR A 340 6.20 -12.92 0.31
CA TYR A 340 5.35 -13.19 1.45
C TYR A 340 6.20 -13.74 2.59
N ILE A 341 6.19 -13.06 3.73
CA ILE A 341 6.92 -13.45 4.94
C ILE A 341 5.91 -13.79 6.01
N ASP A 342 5.99 -14.97 6.61
CA ASP A 342 5.10 -15.47 7.67
C ASP A 342 5.91 -15.84 8.92
N PHE A 343 5.39 -15.49 10.09
CA PHE A 343 5.91 -15.93 11.38
C PHE A 343 5.19 -17.22 11.78
N PRO A 344 5.86 -18.39 11.78
CA PRO A 344 5.22 -19.62 12.22
C PRO A 344 4.99 -19.60 13.73
N GLY A 345 3.83 -20.10 14.18
CA GLY A 345 3.61 -20.38 15.61
C GLY A 345 3.43 -19.15 16.51
N ILE A 346 2.99 -18.00 15.98
CA ILE A 346 2.78 -16.72 16.70
C ILE A 346 2.20 -16.90 18.11
N GLN A 347 1.11 -17.64 18.26
CA GLN A 347 0.45 -17.82 19.55
C GLN A 347 1.35 -18.53 20.57
N LYS A 348 2.10 -19.55 20.14
CA LYS A 348 3.04 -20.27 21.00
C LYS A 348 4.19 -19.36 21.42
N PHE A 349 4.72 -18.57 20.48
CA PHE A 349 5.79 -17.61 20.74
C PHE A 349 5.35 -16.52 21.72
N ILE A 350 4.17 -15.92 21.55
CA ILE A 350 3.70 -14.86 22.46
C ILE A 350 3.40 -15.44 23.85
N THR A 351 2.81 -16.64 23.93
CA THR A 351 2.41 -17.26 25.21
C THR A 351 3.55 -17.94 25.96
N SER A 352 4.74 -18.08 25.36
CA SER A 352 5.94 -18.56 26.09
C SER A 352 6.49 -17.52 27.06
N PHE A 353 6.05 -16.26 26.98
CA PHE A 353 6.48 -15.20 27.89
C PHE A 353 5.50 -15.08 29.07
N PRO A 354 5.97 -15.16 30.33
CA PRO A 354 5.09 -15.31 31.49
C PRO A 354 4.39 -14.01 31.93
N ASN A 355 4.94 -12.84 31.60
CA ASN A 355 4.44 -11.55 32.07
C ASN A 355 3.82 -10.73 30.93
N LEU A 356 2.77 -9.97 31.24
CA LEU A 356 2.05 -9.14 30.25
C LEU A 356 2.94 -8.17 29.47
N ARG A 357 3.97 -7.60 30.11
CA ARG A 357 4.92 -6.70 29.45
C ARG A 357 5.71 -7.43 28.36
N ASP A 358 6.20 -8.62 28.68
CA ASP A 358 7.03 -9.44 27.79
C ASP A 358 6.16 -10.01 26.66
N MET A 359 4.92 -10.43 26.96
CA MET A 359 3.93 -10.83 25.96
C MET A 359 3.59 -9.69 24.99
N SER A 360 3.40 -8.48 25.50
CA SER A 360 3.12 -7.30 24.68
C SER A 360 4.29 -6.98 23.75
N PHE A 361 5.52 -7.01 24.28
CA PHE A 361 6.73 -6.84 23.48
C PHE A 361 6.89 -7.94 22.43
N ALA A 362 6.65 -9.21 22.80
CA ALA A 362 6.69 -10.34 21.86
C ALA A 362 5.67 -10.17 20.72
N SER A 363 4.46 -9.67 21.02
CA SER A 363 3.46 -9.35 20.00
C SER A 363 3.94 -8.26 19.03
N THR A 364 4.55 -7.19 19.54
CA THR A 364 5.15 -6.15 18.69
C THR A 364 6.32 -6.69 17.87
N LEU A 365 7.15 -7.56 18.48
CA LEU A 365 8.31 -8.15 17.83
C LEU A 365 7.91 -9.03 16.63
N VAL A 366 6.79 -9.75 16.72
CA VAL A 366 6.26 -10.56 15.59
C VAL A 366 6.06 -9.69 14.35
N ASP A 367 5.29 -8.60 14.46
CA ASP A 367 5.04 -7.70 13.33
C ASP A 367 6.31 -6.93 12.93
N PHE A 368 7.17 -6.58 13.89
CA PHE A 368 8.46 -5.96 13.61
C PHE A 368 9.34 -6.86 12.74
N LEU A 369 9.42 -8.16 13.06
CA LEU A 369 10.25 -9.11 12.33
C LEU A 369 9.74 -9.36 10.92
N THR A 370 8.45 -9.63 10.77
CA THR A 370 7.88 -9.98 9.47
C THR A 370 7.79 -8.79 8.54
N SER A 371 7.68 -7.57 9.07
CA SER A 371 7.43 -6.37 8.27
C SER A 371 8.63 -5.45 8.25
N VAL A 372 9.03 -4.91 9.40
CA VAL A 372 10.07 -3.86 9.47
C VAL A 372 11.44 -4.44 9.18
N TYR A 373 11.86 -5.43 9.97
CA TYR A 373 13.17 -6.02 9.86
C TYR A 373 13.36 -6.72 8.51
N ALA A 374 12.36 -7.48 8.06
CA ALA A 374 12.38 -8.08 6.74
C ALA A 374 12.54 -7.05 5.61
N PHE A 375 11.83 -5.93 5.69
CA PHE A 375 12.00 -4.83 4.73
C PHE A 375 13.42 -4.25 4.77
N ILE A 376 13.98 -4.04 5.97
CA ILE A 376 15.35 -3.52 6.15
C ILE A 376 16.39 -4.44 5.51
N LEU A 377 16.26 -5.76 5.66
CA LEU A 377 17.17 -6.74 5.07
C LEU A 377 17.17 -6.63 3.55
N ILE A 378 15.98 -6.63 2.95
CA ILE A 378 15.83 -6.55 1.49
C ILE A 378 16.30 -5.18 0.98
N ASP A 379 15.90 -4.08 1.62
CA ASP A 379 16.27 -2.72 1.22
C ASP A 379 17.79 -2.46 1.33
N THR A 380 18.44 -3.02 2.35
CA THR A 380 19.89 -2.93 2.50
C THR A 380 20.62 -3.73 1.42
N GLU A 381 20.18 -4.96 1.12
CA GLU A 381 20.77 -5.73 0.03
C GLU A 381 20.57 -5.04 -1.32
N PHE A 382 19.38 -4.51 -1.54
CA PHE A 382 19.03 -3.77 -2.75
C PHE A 382 19.97 -2.56 -2.94
N LYS A 383 20.20 -1.78 -1.87
CA LYS A 383 21.20 -0.71 -1.87
C LYS A 383 22.63 -1.22 -2.14
N ASN A 384 23.05 -2.32 -1.51
CA ASN A 384 24.42 -2.85 -1.65
C ASN A 384 24.75 -3.24 -3.10
N LEU A 385 23.74 -3.62 -3.88
CA LEU A 385 23.85 -3.85 -5.33
C LEU A 385 23.95 -2.56 -6.16
N GLY A 386 24.07 -1.39 -5.52
CA GLY A 386 24.08 -0.09 -6.17
C GLY A 386 22.72 0.35 -6.70
N LYS A 387 21.63 -0.29 -6.24
CA LYS A 387 20.27 0.08 -6.61
C LYS A 387 19.74 1.17 -5.67
N SER A 388 18.72 1.86 -6.13
CA SER A 388 17.93 2.81 -5.34
C SER A 388 17.14 2.10 -4.25
N ARG A 389 16.68 2.82 -3.23
CA ARG A 389 15.94 2.24 -2.09
C ARG A 389 14.59 1.67 -2.52
N ILE A 390 14.11 0.64 -1.82
CA ILE A 390 12.76 0.10 -1.95
C ILE A 390 11.76 1.14 -1.45
N PRO A 391 10.72 1.49 -2.23
CA PRO A 391 9.74 2.48 -1.84
C PRO A 391 8.91 2.00 -0.65
N ALA A 392 8.52 2.90 0.25
CA ALA A 392 7.68 2.53 1.39
C ALA A 392 6.37 1.83 0.94
N GLU A 393 5.80 2.22 -0.21
CA GLU A 393 4.62 1.62 -0.84
C GLU A 393 4.75 0.13 -1.08
N ALA A 394 5.97 -0.39 -1.28
CA ALA A 394 6.22 -1.80 -1.54
C ALA A 394 5.81 -2.73 -0.39
N LEU A 395 5.75 -2.24 0.85
CA LEU A 395 5.16 -3.00 1.96
C LEU A 395 3.63 -2.92 1.88
N LEU A 396 2.99 -3.84 1.16
CA LEU A 396 1.55 -3.79 0.87
C LEU A 396 0.70 -4.02 2.13
N SER A 397 1.15 -4.91 3.00
CA SER A 397 0.53 -5.24 4.30
C SER A 397 1.59 -5.86 5.22
N GLY A 398 1.39 -5.80 6.54
CA GLY A 398 2.39 -6.27 7.51
C GLY A 398 1.88 -6.66 8.89
N TYR A 399 0.61 -7.07 9.05
CA TYR A 399 0.00 -7.33 10.36
C TYR A 399 -0.31 -8.80 10.59
N GLY A 400 -0.39 -9.18 11.87
CA GLY A 400 -0.78 -10.52 12.26
C GLY A 400 0.32 -11.52 11.96
N GLY A 401 1.57 -11.08 12.09
CA GLY A 401 2.77 -11.87 11.86
C GLY A 401 2.93 -12.37 10.43
N HIS A 402 2.48 -11.59 9.45
CA HIS A 402 2.89 -11.79 8.07
C HIS A 402 2.96 -10.46 7.33
N SER A 403 3.73 -10.43 6.24
CA SER A 403 3.84 -9.28 5.37
C SER A 403 3.88 -9.65 3.89
N TYR A 404 3.56 -8.67 3.06
CA TYR A 404 3.67 -8.74 1.61
C TYR A 404 4.56 -7.58 1.15
N ILE A 405 5.76 -7.89 0.66
CA ILE A 405 6.74 -6.91 0.21
C ILE A 405 6.97 -7.10 -1.29
N VAL A 406 6.81 -6.03 -2.07
CA VAL A 406 7.11 -6.04 -3.50
C VAL A 406 8.59 -5.74 -3.71
N VAL A 407 9.27 -6.61 -4.43
CA VAL A 407 10.71 -6.51 -4.68
C VAL A 407 10.95 -6.59 -6.17
N ARG A 408 11.70 -5.64 -6.73
CA ARG A 408 12.01 -5.65 -8.17
C ARG A 408 12.81 -6.90 -8.57
N SER A 409 12.62 -7.30 -9.81
CA SER A 409 13.18 -8.55 -10.35
C SER A 409 14.70 -8.52 -10.52
N ASP A 410 15.33 -7.35 -10.42
CA ASP A 410 16.78 -7.15 -10.44
C ASP A 410 17.48 -7.58 -9.14
N LEU A 411 16.73 -7.95 -8.10
CA LEU A 411 17.22 -8.76 -6.98
C LEU A 411 16.69 -10.19 -7.12
N GLY A 412 17.58 -11.17 -7.34
CA GLY A 412 17.18 -12.54 -7.65
C GLY A 412 16.45 -13.24 -6.50
N LYS A 413 15.47 -14.10 -6.82
CA LYS A 413 14.67 -14.83 -5.79
C LYS A 413 15.55 -15.59 -4.80
N ASP A 414 16.62 -16.23 -5.26
CA ASP A 414 17.55 -16.97 -4.39
C ASP A 414 18.36 -16.05 -3.47
N GLN A 415 18.69 -14.84 -3.93
CA GLN A 415 19.33 -13.83 -3.07
C GLN A 415 18.37 -13.39 -1.98
N ILE A 416 17.11 -13.10 -2.33
CA ILE A 416 16.07 -12.75 -1.35
C ILE A 416 15.91 -13.86 -0.30
N LYS A 417 15.81 -15.13 -0.70
CA LYS A 417 15.68 -16.25 0.25
C LYS A 417 16.86 -16.33 1.23
N LYS A 418 18.09 -16.16 0.73
CA LYS A 418 19.31 -16.18 1.55
C LYS A 418 19.34 -15.06 2.60
N LEU A 419 18.71 -13.92 2.36
CA LEU A 419 18.63 -12.84 3.35
C LEU A 419 17.88 -13.24 4.62
N PHE A 420 17.12 -14.33 4.60
CA PHE A 420 16.35 -14.80 5.75
C PHE A 420 16.93 -16.07 6.37
N GLU A 421 18.01 -16.61 5.79
CA GLU A 421 18.74 -17.72 6.38
C GLU A 421 19.54 -17.20 7.59
N ASN A 422 19.29 -17.79 8.77
CA ASN A 422 20.07 -17.59 10.00
C ASN A 422 20.04 -16.17 10.63
N VAL A 423 19.17 -15.28 10.15
CA VAL A 423 19.19 -13.87 10.57
C VAL A 423 18.56 -13.62 11.95
N ILE A 424 17.75 -14.56 12.42
CA ILE A 424 17.05 -14.51 13.70
C ILE A 424 17.36 -15.72 14.60
N GLU A 425 18.52 -16.37 14.37
CA GLU A 425 19.05 -17.44 15.24
C GLU A 425 18.99 -17.12 16.75
N PRO A 426 19.25 -15.88 17.23
CA PRO A 426 19.23 -15.59 18.67
C PRO A 426 17.87 -15.78 19.36
N ILE A 427 16.78 -15.78 18.60
CA ILE A 427 15.42 -15.95 19.12
C ILE A 427 14.79 -17.30 18.73
N ASP A 428 15.57 -18.20 18.11
CA ASP A 428 15.16 -19.55 17.67
C ASP A 428 13.84 -19.55 16.89
N VAL A 429 13.70 -18.58 15.98
CA VAL A 429 12.56 -18.48 15.06
C VAL A 429 13.10 -18.57 13.65
N LYS A 430 12.36 -19.22 12.76
CA LYS A 430 12.62 -19.19 11.32
C LYS A 430 11.41 -18.59 10.59
N LEU A 431 11.62 -17.49 9.88
CA LEU A 431 10.56 -16.92 9.04
C LEU A 431 10.32 -17.80 7.82
N ASP A 432 9.06 -18.02 7.49
CA ASP A 432 8.64 -18.72 6.28
C ASP A 432 8.52 -17.69 5.15
N VAL A 433 9.41 -17.78 4.15
CA VAL A 433 9.53 -16.80 3.06
C VAL A 433 9.17 -17.44 1.74
N LYS A 434 8.09 -16.95 1.13
CA LYS A 434 7.61 -17.39 -0.18
C LYS A 434 7.74 -16.26 -1.18
N ILE A 435 8.12 -16.59 -2.41
CA ILE A 435 8.34 -15.59 -3.46
C ILE A 435 7.55 -16.01 -4.70
N VAL A 436 6.73 -15.08 -5.20
CA VAL A 436 5.91 -15.31 -6.39
C VAL A 436 6.10 -14.18 -7.40
N ASP A 437 5.99 -14.49 -8.69
CA ASP A 437 6.02 -13.44 -9.72
C ASP A 437 4.76 -12.59 -9.63
N PHE A 438 4.87 -11.26 -9.65
CA PHE A 438 3.76 -10.37 -9.34
C PHE A 438 3.47 -9.34 -10.43
N ILE A 439 4.46 -8.53 -10.80
CA ILE A 439 4.32 -7.45 -11.79
C ILE A 439 5.08 -7.82 -13.06
N TYR A 440 4.45 -7.59 -14.20
CA TYR A 440 4.98 -7.72 -15.56
C TYR A 440 4.80 -6.38 -16.30
N GLU A 441 5.34 -6.28 -17.51
CA GLU A 441 5.25 -5.06 -18.34
C GLU A 441 3.79 -4.59 -18.57
N ASP A 442 2.88 -5.55 -18.79
CA ASP A 442 1.49 -5.30 -19.19
C ASP A 442 0.46 -5.96 -18.25
N TYR A 443 0.92 -6.55 -17.14
CA TYR A 443 0.05 -7.29 -16.24
C TYR A 443 0.51 -7.25 -14.77
N VAL A 444 -0.46 -7.15 -13.86
CA VAL A 444 -0.26 -7.36 -12.42
C VAL A 444 -1.13 -8.54 -12.03
N LYS A 445 -0.54 -9.56 -11.40
CA LYS A 445 -1.32 -10.72 -10.93
C LYS A 445 -2.34 -10.30 -9.89
N ASN A 446 -3.53 -10.87 -9.97
CA ASN A 446 -4.56 -10.66 -8.96
C ASN A 446 -4.33 -11.53 -7.73
N PHE A 447 -5.09 -11.26 -6.66
CA PHE A 447 -4.97 -11.97 -5.38
C PHE A 447 -5.10 -13.50 -5.52
N ASN A 448 -6.02 -13.99 -6.36
CA ASN A 448 -6.25 -15.44 -6.48
C ASN A 448 -5.08 -16.16 -7.16
N GLU A 449 -4.47 -15.54 -8.18
CA GLU A 449 -3.28 -16.08 -8.84
C GLU A 449 -2.09 -16.13 -7.89
N VAL A 450 -1.84 -15.01 -7.20
CA VAL A 450 -0.79 -14.89 -6.17
C VAL A 450 -1.00 -15.93 -5.07
N TRP A 451 -2.22 -16.02 -4.53
CA TRP A 451 -2.54 -16.93 -3.44
C TRP A 451 -2.43 -18.40 -3.86
N ALA A 452 -2.84 -18.76 -5.07
CA ALA A 452 -2.67 -20.12 -5.59
C ALA A 452 -1.19 -20.53 -5.64
N GLU A 453 -0.32 -19.62 -6.07
CA GLU A 453 1.12 -19.86 -6.14
C GLU A 453 1.74 -19.94 -4.74
N ILE A 454 1.42 -19.00 -3.83
CA ILE A 454 1.82 -19.04 -2.42
C ILE A 454 1.37 -20.35 -1.75
N SER A 455 0.12 -20.76 -1.98
CA SER A 455 -0.46 -22.00 -1.41
C SER A 455 0.22 -23.25 -1.95
N SER A 456 0.64 -23.25 -3.22
CA SER A 456 1.40 -24.38 -3.79
C SER A 456 2.77 -24.57 -3.12
N GLN A 457 3.34 -23.49 -2.57
CA GLN A 457 4.59 -23.52 -1.80
C GLN A 457 4.36 -23.90 -0.32
N GLN A 458 3.11 -24.03 0.16
CA GLN A 458 2.82 -24.37 1.57
C GLN A 458 3.15 -25.81 1.97
N TYR A 459 3.51 -26.70 1.04
CA TYR A 459 3.97 -28.05 1.39
C TYR A 459 5.16 -28.02 2.39
N GLU A 460 5.96 -26.95 2.37
CA GLU A 460 7.08 -26.76 3.31
C GLU A 460 6.63 -26.41 4.74
N LYS A 461 5.41 -25.89 4.96
CA LYS A 461 4.89 -25.58 6.31
C LYS A 461 4.66 -26.82 7.17
N TYR A 462 4.56 -28.00 6.53
CA TYR A 462 4.44 -29.29 7.20
C TYR A 462 5.79 -30.03 7.32
N LEU A 463 6.85 -29.51 6.71
CA LEU A 463 8.23 -29.97 6.95
C LEU A 463 8.74 -29.28 8.21
N ILE A 464 8.20 -29.68 9.36
CA ILE A 464 8.73 -29.32 10.67
C ILE A 464 10.16 -29.88 10.72
N ASN A 465 11.16 -29.00 10.65
CA ASN A 465 12.52 -29.40 10.99
C ASN A 465 12.57 -29.57 12.50
N PHE A 466 12.58 -30.82 12.97
CA PHE A 466 12.58 -31.19 14.40
C PHE A 466 13.89 -30.81 15.14
N ASP A 467 14.75 -30.02 14.51
CA ASP A 467 15.97 -29.48 15.12
C ASP A 467 15.74 -28.19 15.93
N GLU A 468 14.50 -27.67 16.01
CA GLU A 468 14.12 -26.66 17.02
C GLU A 468 14.38 -27.27 18.41
N GLN A 469 15.50 -26.92 19.02
CA GLN A 469 15.76 -27.23 20.41
C GLN A 469 14.78 -26.42 21.24
N ILE A 470 13.66 -27.05 21.59
CA ILE A 470 12.67 -26.51 22.52
C ILE A 470 13.36 -26.21 23.85
N TYR A 471 13.91 -25.01 23.98
CA TYR A 471 14.42 -24.50 25.24
C TYR A 471 13.29 -23.78 25.96
N SER A 472 12.61 -24.55 26.80
CA SER A 472 12.02 -24.02 28.02
C SER A 472 13.16 -23.38 28.84
N LEU A 473 13.41 -22.09 28.63
CA LEU A 473 14.38 -21.30 29.41
C LEU A 473 13.76 -20.80 30.73
N GLY A 474 13.04 -21.68 31.46
CA GLY A 474 12.32 -21.26 32.66
C GLY A 474 11.86 -22.33 33.67
N LEU A 475 12.26 -23.60 33.57
CA LEU A 475 11.87 -24.63 34.55
C LEU A 475 12.99 -25.62 34.92
N HIS A 476 14.23 -25.16 35.03
CA HIS A 476 15.33 -25.95 35.58
C HIS A 476 16.08 -25.23 36.71
N GLU A 477 15.34 -24.82 37.75
CA GLU A 477 15.82 -24.94 39.13
C GLU A 477 14.72 -25.63 39.93
N VAL A 478 14.84 -26.94 40.07
CA VAL A 478 14.11 -27.67 41.12
C VAL A 478 14.77 -27.23 42.43
N CYS A 479 14.00 -26.58 43.31
CA CYS A 479 14.48 -26.23 44.64
C CYS A 479 15.13 -27.46 45.33
N THR A 480 16.23 -27.20 46.04
CA THR A 480 17.06 -28.16 46.80
C THR A 480 16.29 -29.17 47.63
#